data_AF-I7AN64-F1
#
_entry.id   AF-I7AN64-F1
#
_cell.length_a   1.000
_cell.length_b   1.000
_cell.length_c   1.000
_cell.angle_alpha   90.00
_cell.angle_beta   90.00
_cell.angle_gamma   90.00
#
_symmetry.space_group_name_H-M   'P 1'
#
loop_
_entity.id
_entity.type
_entity.pdbx_description
1 polymer ?
#
loop_
_entity_poly.entity_id
_entity_poly.type
_entity_poly.pdbx_seq_one_letter_code
_entity_poly.pdbx_strand_id
1 'polypeptide(L)'
;MGKESWERAIEARLNGPKEEVMDKKRDEREEMNPIKIKVYVNEDGKVVLRPSNKRLCTELSKLEESVYDVKSNEWRISVKDYISVKGELKRNKLMFDEIPKGTLRIACQEVDEEEFELFGDIYDMLLPFQREGVQYALSRRGRIVVADDMGLGKTIQALAISYYYRSEWPLLIIAPASLLEDWADACKRFLGAEAMVMRRKEDFGQTIGIVSYEVASSNANALLRCEVGVVIADECHYLKSLQTKRTKAIVPLLQRVPRAVLLSGTPAVSRPLELYPIIASIDRTIFPRFAEYGARYCNGRKVGLWYDYKGCSNAEELNYILKKCFMIRRTKDEVLAQLPPKFRRQVVLQCEGKQSDPRKEVVGESVDMNVVVQYREAVKLKMEQVKQYLATMMEKNMKFVIFCHHSEMMDGIEEFCVERKVPMIRIDGSIPSGNRHLLVKNFQENDEIRVALLSITACSTGLTLTAGRAVVFAELYWNPGVLLQAEDRIHRIGQKSSVDIIYLVGRGTIDEYVWPKLLSKLNVLESLGIGSNQLKNVGVSSQASGQKTLYQLNIKRCN
;
A
#
# COMPACT_ATOMS: atom_id res chain seq x y z
N MET A 1 38.55 -3.00 -8.42
CA MET A 1 39.46 -3.06 -7.25
C MET A 1 40.01 -4.47 -7.18
N GLY A 2 41.34 -4.62 -7.19
CA GLY A 2 42.03 -5.89 -7.48
C GLY A 2 41.88 -6.97 -6.41
N LYS A 3 42.17 -8.22 -6.81
CA LYS A 3 42.14 -9.46 -6.01
C LYS A 3 42.71 -9.32 -4.58
N GLU A 4 43.75 -8.50 -4.41
CA GLU A 4 44.42 -8.27 -3.11
C GLU A 4 43.57 -7.54 -2.06
N SER A 5 42.60 -6.71 -2.47
CA SER A 5 41.75 -5.96 -1.52
C SER A 5 40.71 -6.87 -0.84
N TRP A 6 40.38 -7.99 -1.47
CA TRP A 6 39.34 -8.90 -1.00
C TRP A 6 39.86 -9.93 -0.01
N GLU A 7 41.07 -10.45 -0.22
CA GLU A 7 41.72 -11.39 0.70
C GLU A 7 41.94 -10.75 2.08
N ARG A 8 42.36 -9.47 2.12
CA ARG A 8 42.52 -8.71 3.37
C ARG A 8 41.22 -8.51 4.15
N ALA A 9 40.09 -8.34 3.46
CA ALA A 9 38.79 -8.16 4.12
C ALA A 9 38.28 -9.46 4.77
N ILE A 10 38.60 -10.62 4.19
CA ILE A 10 38.29 -11.94 4.76
C ILE A 10 39.20 -12.26 5.93
N GLU A 11 40.49 -11.96 5.84
CA GLU A 11 41.45 -12.15 6.94
C GLU A 11 41.11 -11.29 8.15
N ALA A 12 40.73 -10.02 7.95
CA ALA A 12 40.30 -9.13 9.03
C ALA A 12 39.07 -9.65 9.79
N ARG A 13 38.20 -10.42 9.11
CA ARG A 13 36.99 -11.00 9.70
C ARG A 13 37.24 -12.32 10.42
N LEU A 14 38.22 -13.10 9.97
CA LEU A 14 38.63 -14.35 10.63
C LEU A 14 39.52 -14.09 11.85
N ASN A 15 40.22 -12.95 11.89
CA ASN A 15 41.18 -12.58 12.94
C ASN A 15 40.65 -11.53 13.94
N GLY A 16 39.33 -11.31 14.00
CA GLY A 16 38.72 -10.48 15.05
C GLY A 16 38.98 -11.04 16.46
N PRO A 17 38.91 -10.23 17.53
CA PRO A 17 39.37 -10.62 18.86
C PRO A 17 38.63 -11.86 19.37
N LYS A 18 39.38 -12.92 19.69
CA LYS A 18 38.87 -14.05 20.45
C LYS A 18 38.68 -13.60 21.89
N GLU A 19 37.44 -13.51 22.35
CA GLU A 19 37.16 -13.52 23.79
C GLU A 19 37.52 -14.92 24.33
N GLU A 20 38.69 -15.02 24.96
CA GLU A 20 39.08 -16.15 25.79
C GLU A 20 38.45 -16.02 27.17
N VAL A 21 37.33 -16.71 27.45
CA VAL A 21 37.01 -17.19 28.80
C VAL A 21 36.26 -18.54 28.73
N MET A 22 36.96 -19.57 29.21
CA MET A 22 36.49 -20.85 29.79
C MET A 22 35.19 -21.50 29.29
N ASP A 23 35.31 -22.61 28.55
CA ASP A 23 34.76 -23.91 28.99
C ASP A 23 35.38 -25.09 28.21
N LYS A 24 36.32 -25.80 28.83
CA LYS A 24 36.84 -27.09 28.33
C LYS A 24 35.92 -28.19 28.85
N LYS A 25 34.82 -28.47 28.13
CA LYS A 25 34.09 -29.75 28.07
C LYS A 25 32.80 -29.57 27.27
N ARG A 26 32.90 -29.53 25.94
CA ARG A 26 31.78 -29.72 25.01
C ARG A 26 32.29 -30.12 23.62
N ASP A 27 33.28 -31.01 23.58
CA ASP A 27 33.45 -31.85 22.41
C ASP A 27 32.50 -33.04 22.56
N GLU A 28 31.80 -33.35 21.48
CA GLU A 28 30.71 -34.33 21.31
C GLU A 28 29.29 -33.79 21.57
N ARG A 29 28.61 -33.46 20.46
CA ARG A 29 27.20 -33.02 20.28
C ARG A 29 26.95 -31.50 20.16
N GLU A 30 27.60 -30.86 19.20
CA GLU A 30 26.93 -29.81 18.44
C GLU A 30 26.53 -30.40 17.08
N GLU A 31 25.25 -30.77 16.95
CA GLU A 31 24.64 -30.88 15.62
C GLU A 31 24.78 -29.52 14.93
N MET A 32 25.75 -29.45 14.02
CA MET A 32 26.07 -28.27 13.24
C MET A 32 24.82 -27.88 12.43
N ASN A 33 24.04 -26.94 12.95
CA ASN A 33 22.84 -26.44 12.26
C ASN A 33 23.30 -25.93 10.88
N PRO A 34 22.79 -26.48 9.76
CA PRO A 34 23.29 -26.16 8.44
C PRO A 34 23.12 -24.66 8.16
N ILE A 35 24.23 -23.96 7.91
CA ILE A 35 24.22 -22.51 7.69
C ILE A 35 23.42 -22.20 6.42
N LYS A 36 22.25 -21.59 6.58
CA LYS A 36 21.36 -21.24 5.49
C LYS A 36 21.84 -19.96 4.79
N ILE A 37 22.18 -20.07 3.51
CA ILE A 37 22.58 -18.94 2.68
C ILE A 37 21.33 -18.22 2.18
N LYS A 38 21.24 -16.92 2.47
CA LYS A 38 20.18 -16.07 1.94
C LYS A 38 20.48 -15.75 0.48
N VAL A 39 19.51 -16.01 -0.40
CA VAL A 39 19.61 -15.76 -1.85
C VAL A 39 18.33 -15.10 -2.37
N TYR A 40 18.48 -13.96 -3.04
CA TYR A 40 17.37 -13.19 -3.58
C TYR A 40 17.82 -12.32 -4.76
N VAL A 41 16.88 -11.77 -5.53
CA VAL A 41 17.16 -10.79 -6.59
C VAL A 41 17.02 -9.36 -6.05
N ASN A 42 17.99 -8.49 -6.31
CA ASN A 42 17.95 -7.08 -5.91
C ASN A 42 17.14 -6.21 -6.89
N GLU A 43 17.05 -4.91 -6.62
CA GLU A 43 16.30 -3.96 -7.48
C GLU A 43 16.89 -3.82 -8.91
N ASP A 44 18.16 -4.16 -9.11
CA ASP A 44 18.83 -4.14 -10.43
C ASP A 44 18.65 -5.45 -11.21
N GLY A 45 17.98 -6.45 -10.64
CA GLY A 45 17.84 -7.77 -11.26
C GLY A 45 19.05 -8.69 -11.13
N LYS A 46 20.03 -8.33 -10.30
CA LYS A 46 21.19 -9.19 -9.98
C LYS A 46 20.86 -10.09 -8.80
N VAL A 47 21.43 -11.30 -8.80
CA VAL A 47 21.25 -12.26 -7.71
C VAL A 47 22.24 -11.92 -6.59
N VAL A 48 21.70 -11.72 -5.39
CA VAL A 48 22.45 -11.44 -4.17
C VAL A 48 22.68 -12.72 -3.38
N LEU A 49 23.93 -12.94 -2.98
CA LEU A 49 24.37 -14.06 -2.17
C LEU A 49 25.09 -13.54 -0.92
N ARG A 50 24.74 -14.08 0.26
CA ARG A 50 25.46 -13.84 1.51
C ARG A 50 26.17 -15.11 2.00
N PRO A 51 27.30 -15.49 1.39
CA PRO A 51 28.08 -16.64 1.85
C PRO A 51 28.67 -16.42 3.23
N SER A 52 28.61 -17.45 4.06
CA SER A 52 29.34 -17.58 5.32
C SER A 52 30.64 -18.40 5.18
N ASN A 53 30.88 -19.01 4.01
CA ASN A 53 31.98 -19.94 3.77
C ASN A 53 33.02 -19.39 2.78
N LYS A 54 34.30 -19.42 3.16
CA LYS A 54 35.46 -18.98 2.36
C LYS A 54 35.52 -19.64 0.98
N ARG A 55 35.13 -20.91 0.85
CA ARG A 55 35.13 -21.64 -0.42
C ARG A 55 34.15 -21.04 -1.44
N LEU A 56 32.92 -20.71 -1.01
CA LEU A 56 31.94 -20.09 -1.90
C LEU A 56 32.38 -18.69 -2.33
N CYS A 57 32.94 -17.94 -1.37
CA CYS A 57 33.56 -16.65 -1.62
C CYS A 57 34.62 -16.73 -2.74
N THR A 58 35.48 -17.76 -2.72
CA THR A 58 36.49 -17.98 -3.78
C THR A 58 35.90 -18.40 -5.13
N GLU A 59 34.81 -19.17 -5.16
CA GLU A 59 34.15 -19.49 -6.44
C GLU A 59 33.44 -18.28 -7.04
N LEU A 60 32.78 -17.47 -6.21
CA LEU A 60 32.11 -16.26 -6.66
C LEU A 60 33.12 -15.25 -7.23
N SER A 61 34.31 -15.12 -6.63
CA SER A 61 35.34 -14.19 -7.11
C SER A 61 35.96 -14.56 -8.47
N LYS A 62 35.70 -15.77 -8.98
CA LYS A 62 36.15 -16.20 -10.31
C LYS A 62 35.18 -15.80 -11.43
N LEU A 63 33.95 -15.39 -11.09
CA LEU A 63 32.94 -15.02 -12.07
C LEU A 63 33.21 -13.60 -12.59
N GLU A 64 33.15 -13.42 -13.91
CA GLU A 64 33.48 -12.15 -14.58
C GLU A 64 32.58 -10.99 -14.15
N GLU A 65 31.27 -11.22 -14.02
CA GLU A 65 30.30 -10.17 -13.62
C GLU A 65 30.03 -10.13 -12.11
N SER A 66 30.84 -10.79 -11.28
CA SER A 66 30.64 -10.77 -9.83
C SER A 66 31.10 -9.46 -9.20
N VAL A 67 30.25 -8.88 -8.36
CA VAL A 67 30.56 -7.68 -7.58
C VAL A 67 30.40 -8.00 -6.10
N TYR A 68 31.45 -7.75 -5.32
CA TYR A 68 31.40 -7.88 -3.86
C TYR A 68 31.24 -6.51 -3.20
N ASP A 69 30.16 -6.34 -2.44
CA ASP A 69 29.91 -5.15 -1.62
C ASP A 69 30.45 -5.38 -0.20
N VAL A 70 31.51 -4.64 0.13
CA VAL A 70 32.19 -4.73 1.43
C VAL A 70 31.31 -4.24 2.58
N LYS A 71 30.42 -3.26 2.34
CA LYS A 71 29.59 -2.65 3.40
C LYS A 71 28.48 -3.59 3.85
N SER A 72 27.79 -4.21 2.89
CA SER A 72 26.71 -5.16 3.18
C SER A 72 27.18 -6.61 3.31
N ASN A 73 28.45 -6.87 2.96
CA ASN A 73 29.03 -8.21 2.88
C ASN A 73 28.20 -9.14 1.97
N GLU A 74 27.96 -8.68 0.76
CA GLU A 74 27.13 -9.33 -0.24
C GLU A 74 27.86 -9.51 -1.54
N TRP A 75 27.60 -10.63 -2.21
CA TRP A 75 27.95 -10.83 -3.60
C TRP A 75 26.75 -10.56 -4.47
N ARG A 76 26.95 -9.85 -5.58
CA ARG A 76 25.97 -9.62 -6.64
C ARG A 76 26.49 -10.28 -7.90
N ILE A 77 25.68 -11.16 -8.50
CA ILE A 77 26.04 -11.90 -9.72
C ILE A 77 24.89 -11.83 -10.74
N SER A 78 25.18 -12.12 -12.00
CA SER A 78 24.12 -12.24 -13.01
C SER A 78 23.21 -13.44 -12.74
N VAL A 79 21.98 -13.40 -13.27
CA VAL A 79 21.05 -14.55 -13.18
C VAL A 79 21.61 -15.77 -13.92
N LYS A 80 22.33 -15.54 -15.03
CA LYS A 80 23.00 -16.60 -15.80
C LYS A 80 24.07 -17.29 -14.95
N ASP A 81 24.90 -16.52 -14.26
CA ASP A 81 25.94 -17.06 -13.36
C ASP A 81 25.33 -17.80 -12.17
N TYR A 82 24.22 -17.29 -11.62
CA TYR A 82 23.53 -17.97 -10.53
C TYR A 82 23.05 -19.37 -10.92
N ILE A 83 22.57 -19.57 -12.16
CA ILE A 83 22.15 -20.89 -12.63
C ILE A 83 23.33 -21.87 -12.61
N SER A 84 24.53 -21.43 -12.99
CA SER A 84 25.76 -22.21 -12.92
C SER A 84 26.18 -22.51 -11.47
N VAL A 85 26.22 -21.49 -10.61
CA VAL A 85 26.59 -21.60 -9.19
C VAL A 85 25.60 -22.45 -8.40
N LYS A 86 24.31 -22.45 -8.77
CA LYS A 86 23.26 -23.25 -8.11
C LYS A 86 23.58 -24.74 -8.12
N GLY A 87 24.18 -25.26 -9.19
CA GLY A 87 24.63 -26.65 -9.27
C GLY A 87 25.69 -26.98 -8.21
N GLU A 88 26.63 -26.06 -8.01
CA GLU A 88 27.71 -26.19 -7.02
C GLU A 88 27.21 -26.08 -5.58
N LEU A 89 26.27 -25.18 -5.31
CA LEU A 89 25.63 -25.06 -4.00
C LEU A 89 24.99 -26.39 -3.58
N LYS A 90 24.28 -27.05 -4.51
CA LYS A 90 23.67 -28.36 -4.29
C LYS A 90 24.72 -29.47 -4.09
N ARG A 91 25.76 -29.52 -4.94
CA ARG A 91 26.85 -30.50 -4.83
C ARG A 91 27.53 -30.45 -3.46
N ASN A 92 27.69 -29.25 -2.90
CA ASN A 92 28.31 -29.04 -1.59
C ASN A 92 27.33 -29.15 -0.40
N LYS A 93 26.10 -29.63 -0.62
CA LYS A 93 25.06 -29.80 0.43
C LYS A 93 24.79 -28.53 1.25
N LEU A 94 24.98 -27.36 0.66
CA LEU A 94 24.67 -26.10 1.32
C LEU A 94 23.15 -25.88 1.32
N MET A 95 22.61 -25.45 2.45
CA MET A 95 21.22 -25.01 2.51
C MET A 95 21.12 -23.57 2.04
N PHE A 96 20.22 -23.29 1.10
CA PHE A 96 20.00 -21.95 0.59
C PHE A 96 18.55 -21.75 0.17
N ASP A 97 18.11 -20.49 0.15
CA ASP A 97 16.79 -20.13 -0.34
C ASP A 97 16.75 -20.19 -1.88
N GLU A 98 16.12 -21.22 -2.47
CA GLU A 98 15.99 -21.29 -3.93
C GLU A 98 15.14 -20.13 -4.47
N ILE A 99 15.66 -19.42 -5.48
CA ILE A 99 14.88 -18.43 -6.22
C ILE A 99 13.79 -19.14 -7.04
N PRO A 100 12.50 -18.71 -6.95
CA PRO A 100 11.42 -19.27 -7.74
C PRO A 100 11.70 -19.20 -9.24
N LYS A 101 11.26 -20.24 -9.97
CA LYS A 101 11.41 -20.28 -11.43
C LYS A 101 10.76 -19.07 -12.12
N GLY A 102 9.61 -18.63 -11.63
CA GLY A 102 8.94 -17.42 -12.13
C GLY A 102 9.82 -16.18 -11.98
N THR A 103 10.41 -15.97 -10.80
CA THR A 103 11.34 -14.86 -10.54
C THR A 103 12.57 -14.90 -11.46
N LEU A 104 13.17 -16.08 -11.68
CA LEU A 104 14.31 -16.21 -12.60
C LEU A 104 13.93 -15.88 -14.04
N ARG A 105 12.76 -16.37 -14.50
CA ARG A 105 12.24 -16.06 -15.84
C ARG A 105 12.10 -14.56 -16.05
N ILE A 106 11.55 -13.86 -15.06
CA ILE A 106 11.37 -12.40 -15.07
C ILE A 106 12.71 -11.68 -15.11
N ALA A 107 13.65 -12.10 -14.27
CA ALA A 107 14.96 -11.48 -14.20
C ALA A 107 15.74 -11.66 -15.52
N CYS A 108 15.56 -12.78 -16.22
CA CYS A 108 16.13 -13.04 -17.54
C CYS A 108 15.37 -12.40 -18.73
N GLN A 109 14.14 -11.93 -18.54
CA GLN A 109 13.40 -11.29 -19.63
C GLN A 109 14.04 -9.94 -19.98
N GLU A 110 14.35 -9.78 -21.26
CA GLU A 110 14.61 -8.48 -21.86
C GLU A 110 13.29 -7.71 -22.02
N VAL A 111 13.36 -6.39 -21.99
CA VAL A 111 12.19 -5.53 -22.16
C VAL A 111 12.06 -5.29 -23.65
N ASP A 112 10.94 -5.72 -24.25
CA ASP A 112 10.63 -5.34 -25.63
C ASP A 112 10.43 -3.82 -25.68
N GLU A 113 11.29 -3.12 -26.42
CA GLU A 113 11.22 -1.67 -26.68
C GLU A 113 10.30 -1.35 -27.86
N GLU A 114 9.19 -2.08 -27.98
CA GLU A 114 8.16 -1.71 -28.96
C GLU A 114 7.46 -0.43 -28.50
N GLU A 115 7.55 0.63 -29.32
CA GLU A 115 6.74 1.84 -29.15
C GLU A 115 5.34 1.59 -29.74
N PHE A 116 4.32 1.80 -28.93
CA PHE A 116 2.93 1.60 -29.34
C PHE A 116 2.30 2.95 -29.65
N GLU A 117 1.87 3.19 -30.88
CA GLU A 117 1.21 4.46 -31.19
C GLU A 117 -0.26 4.43 -30.76
N LEU A 118 -0.62 5.28 -29.79
CA LEU A 118 -2.01 5.55 -29.43
C LEU A 118 -2.42 6.87 -30.08
N PHE A 119 -3.44 6.82 -30.94
CA PHE A 119 -3.98 7.97 -31.66
C PHE A 119 -5.37 8.37 -31.17
N GLY A 120 -5.74 9.63 -31.41
CA GLY A 120 -7.07 10.19 -31.15
C GLY A 120 -7.15 11.07 -29.89
N ASP A 121 -8.30 11.71 -29.70
CA ASP A 121 -8.52 12.74 -28.67
C ASP A 121 -8.13 12.28 -27.25
N ILE A 122 -8.32 10.99 -26.93
CA ILE A 122 -7.96 10.45 -25.62
C ILE A 122 -6.45 10.52 -25.35
N TYR A 123 -5.60 10.39 -26.37
CA TYR A 123 -4.15 10.51 -26.24
C TYR A 123 -3.73 11.95 -25.94
N ASP A 124 -4.36 12.92 -26.60
CA ASP A 124 -4.08 14.34 -26.40
C ASP A 124 -4.49 14.82 -25.00
N MET A 125 -5.49 14.18 -24.40
CA MET A 125 -5.89 14.42 -23.01
C MET A 125 -4.93 13.85 -21.96
N LEU A 126 -4.00 12.96 -22.33
CA LEU A 126 -3.02 12.37 -21.41
C LEU A 126 -1.84 13.31 -21.15
N LEU A 127 -1.48 13.43 -19.88
CA LEU A 127 -0.23 14.09 -19.46
C LEU A 127 1.00 13.25 -19.89
N PRO A 128 2.20 13.86 -20.05
CA PRO A 128 3.39 13.16 -20.53
C PRO A 128 3.71 11.87 -19.73
N PHE A 129 3.74 11.95 -18.41
CA PHE A 129 3.94 10.75 -17.58
C PHE A 129 2.84 9.71 -17.83
N GLN A 130 1.58 10.13 -17.96
CA GLN A 130 0.48 9.19 -18.21
C GLN A 130 0.67 8.45 -19.53
N ARG A 131 1.22 9.10 -20.57
CA ARG A 131 1.57 8.47 -21.85
C ARG A 131 2.60 7.37 -21.68
N GLU A 132 3.69 7.62 -20.94
CA GLU A 132 4.69 6.60 -20.60
C GLU A 132 4.05 5.41 -19.87
N GLY A 133 3.11 5.69 -18.95
CA GLY A 133 2.36 4.65 -18.24
C GLY A 133 1.50 3.80 -19.19
N VAL A 134 0.84 4.44 -20.17
CA VAL A 134 0.08 3.72 -21.19
C VAL A 134 1.01 2.89 -22.06
N GLN A 135 2.14 3.44 -22.54
CA GLN A 135 3.13 2.68 -23.32
C GLN A 135 3.58 1.41 -22.60
N TYR A 136 3.95 1.55 -21.32
CA TYR A 136 4.35 0.40 -20.51
C TYR A 136 3.21 -0.62 -20.35
N ALA A 137 1.96 -0.17 -20.18
CA ALA A 137 0.84 -1.09 -20.12
C ALA A 137 0.60 -1.83 -21.45
N LEU A 138 0.85 -1.18 -22.59
CA LEU A 138 0.73 -1.77 -23.91
C LEU A 138 1.83 -2.81 -24.18
N SER A 139 3.09 -2.53 -23.78
CA SER A 139 4.18 -3.52 -23.85
C SER A 139 3.94 -4.74 -22.94
N ARG A 140 3.11 -4.57 -21.91
CA ARG A 140 2.58 -5.66 -21.06
C ARG A 140 1.24 -6.22 -21.54
N ARG A 141 0.88 -5.99 -22.80
CA ARG A 141 -0.32 -6.56 -23.45
C ARG A 141 -1.61 -6.24 -22.69
N GLY A 142 -1.69 -5.08 -22.05
CA GLY A 142 -2.88 -4.65 -21.30
C GLY A 142 -3.17 -5.46 -20.04
N ARG A 143 -2.20 -6.21 -19.51
CA ARG A 143 -2.29 -6.91 -18.21
C ARG A 143 -1.39 -6.23 -17.19
N ILE A 144 -1.94 -5.26 -16.48
CA ILE A 144 -1.15 -4.32 -15.68
C ILE A 144 -1.87 -3.95 -14.38
N VAL A 145 -1.08 -3.53 -13.39
CA VAL A 145 -1.50 -2.85 -12.17
C VAL A 145 -1.04 -1.40 -12.26
N VAL A 146 -1.97 -0.46 -12.47
CA VAL A 146 -1.68 0.97 -12.38
C VAL A 146 -1.82 1.39 -10.92
N ALA A 147 -0.68 1.48 -10.25
CA ALA A 147 -0.53 1.73 -8.83
C ALA A 147 -0.05 3.14 -8.47
N ASP A 148 -0.21 4.10 -9.39
CA ASP A 148 0.08 5.52 -9.15
C ASP A 148 -0.68 6.05 -7.93
N ASP A 149 -0.11 7.07 -7.28
CA ASP A 149 -0.75 7.78 -6.19
C ASP A 149 -2.15 8.30 -6.55
N MET A 150 -2.95 8.49 -5.51
CA MET A 150 -4.33 8.95 -5.66
C MET A 150 -4.39 10.35 -6.25
N GLY A 151 -5.17 10.54 -7.30
CA GLY A 151 -5.30 11.83 -7.98
C GLY A 151 -4.41 12.01 -9.22
N LEU A 152 -3.49 11.09 -9.54
CA LEU A 152 -2.65 11.17 -10.74
C LEU A 152 -3.34 10.75 -12.05
N GLY A 153 -4.67 10.63 -12.06
CA GLY A 153 -5.44 10.29 -13.27
C GLY A 153 -5.34 8.83 -13.70
N LYS A 154 -5.44 7.87 -12.75
CA LYS A 154 -5.50 6.43 -13.09
C LYS A 154 -6.68 6.08 -14.00
N THR A 155 -7.82 6.75 -13.82
CA THR A 155 -9.03 6.54 -14.62
C THR A 155 -8.78 6.80 -16.11
N ILE A 156 -8.21 7.95 -16.47
CA ILE A 156 -7.93 8.27 -17.88
C ILE A 156 -6.87 7.33 -18.47
N GLN A 157 -5.85 6.95 -17.70
CA GLN A 157 -4.86 5.94 -18.15
C GLN A 157 -5.53 4.60 -18.44
N ALA A 158 -6.41 4.13 -17.55
CA ALA A 158 -7.11 2.85 -17.73
C ALA A 158 -8.03 2.87 -18.96
N LEU A 159 -8.74 3.97 -19.17
CA LEU A 159 -9.59 4.16 -20.35
C LEU A 159 -8.76 4.25 -21.64
N ALA A 160 -7.60 4.92 -21.60
CA ALA A 160 -6.69 4.97 -22.75
C ALA A 160 -6.14 3.59 -23.12
N ILE A 161 -5.73 2.79 -22.13
CA ILE A 161 -5.30 1.40 -22.35
C ILE A 161 -6.46 0.59 -22.95
N SER A 162 -7.67 0.72 -22.40
CA SER A 162 -8.84 0.01 -22.90
C SER A 162 -9.23 0.43 -24.32
N TYR A 163 -9.12 1.73 -24.63
CA TYR A 163 -9.42 2.29 -25.95
C TYR A 163 -8.50 1.74 -27.03
N TYR A 164 -7.21 1.53 -26.73
CA TYR A 164 -6.28 0.86 -27.63
C TYR A 164 -6.80 -0.54 -28.03
N TYR A 165 -7.34 -1.29 -27.07
CA TYR A 165 -7.91 -2.63 -27.27
C TYR A 165 -9.41 -2.62 -27.60
N ARG A 166 -9.96 -1.53 -28.15
CA ARG A 166 -11.41 -1.41 -28.45
C ARG A 166 -11.95 -2.46 -29.42
N SER A 167 -11.10 -3.04 -30.26
CA SER A 167 -11.48 -4.17 -31.15
C SER A 167 -11.74 -5.47 -30.38
N GLU A 168 -11.28 -5.56 -29.13
CA GLU A 168 -11.48 -6.71 -28.25
C GLU A 168 -12.63 -6.49 -27.25
N TRP A 169 -13.35 -5.37 -27.31
CA TRP A 169 -14.50 -5.16 -26.42
C TRP A 169 -15.59 -6.22 -26.68
N PRO A 170 -16.31 -6.68 -25.63
CA PRO A 170 -16.83 -5.86 -24.53
C PRO A 170 -15.83 -5.39 -23.45
N LEU A 171 -16.01 -4.15 -22.98
CA LEU A 171 -15.32 -3.56 -21.84
C LEU A 171 -16.15 -3.71 -20.57
N LEU A 172 -15.58 -4.35 -19.54
CA LEU A 172 -16.16 -4.46 -18.21
C LEU A 172 -15.36 -3.64 -17.19
N ILE A 173 -16.01 -2.70 -16.52
CA ILE A 173 -15.45 -1.92 -15.42
C ILE A 173 -16.05 -2.44 -14.11
N ILE A 174 -15.20 -2.93 -13.21
CA ILE A 174 -15.56 -3.35 -11.85
C ILE A 174 -15.04 -2.29 -10.88
N ALA A 175 -15.94 -1.62 -10.15
CA ALA A 175 -15.57 -0.54 -9.24
C ALA A 175 -16.34 -0.60 -7.90
N PRO A 176 -15.91 0.14 -6.87
CA PRO A 176 -16.73 0.39 -5.69
C PRO A 176 -18.10 0.98 -6.06
N ALA A 177 -19.16 0.63 -5.31
CA ALA A 177 -20.52 1.07 -5.61
C ALA A 177 -20.68 2.60 -5.62
N SER A 178 -19.84 3.31 -4.87
CA SER A 178 -19.80 4.78 -4.82
C SER A 178 -19.22 5.44 -6.07
N LEU A 179 -18.50 4.70 -6.92
CA LEU A 179 -17.77 5.24 -8.07
C LEU A 179 -18.41 4.87 -9.42
N LEU A 180 -19.53 4.14 -9.43
CA LEU A 180 -20.11 3.63 -10.69
C LEU A 180 -20.54 4.77 -11.62
N GLU A 181 -21.19 5.80 -11.07
CA GLU A 181 -21.63 6.96 -11.84
C GLU A 181 -20.42 7.81 -12.30
N ASP A 182 -19.40 7.98 -11.44
CA ASP A 182 -18.14 8.66 -11.82
C ASP A 182 -17.45 7.97 -13.02
N TRP A 183 -17.51 6.63 -13.07
CA TRP A 183 -17.00 5.85 -14.20
C TRP A 183 -17.85 5.99 -15.46
N ALA A 184 -19.17 6.11 -15.33
CA ALA A 184 -20.07 6.36 -16.47
C ALA A 184 -19.79 7.74 -17.08
N ASP A 185 -19.69 8.77 -16.24
CA ASP A 185 -19.30 10.12 -16.66
C ASP A 185 -17.90 10.15 -17.30
N ALA A 186 -16.95 9.40 -16.75
CA ALA A 186 -15.62 9.28 -17.32
C ALA A 186 -15.63 8.61 -18.70
N CYS A 187 -16.43 7.55 -18.91
CA CYS A 187 -16.58 6.93 -20.23
C CYS A 187 -17.17 7.91 -21.24
N LYS A 188 -18.23 8.64 -20.85
CA LYS A 188 -18.83 9.66 -21.71
C LYS A 188 -17.84 10.76 -22.08
N ARG A 189 -17.08 11.25 -21.10
CA ARG A 189 -16.10 12.32 -21.28
C ARG A 189 -14.89 11.91 -22.12
N PHE A 190 -14.30 10.75 -21.85
CA PHE A 190 -13.00 10.37 -22.42
C PHE A 190 -13.11 9.42 -23.62
N LEU A 191 -14.16 8.60 -23.68
CA LEU A 191 -14.41 7.68 -24.79
C LEU A 191 -15.49 8.19 -25.75
N GLY A 192 -16.26 9.22 -25.38
CA GLY A 192 -17.41 9.68 -26.17
C GLY A 192 -18.54 8.65 -26.26
N ALA A 193 -18.59 7.69 -25.33
CA ALA A 193 -19.51 6.56 -25.36
C ALA A 193 -20.29 6.43 -24.04
N GLU A 194 -21.58 6.11 -24.14
CA GLU A 194 -22.43 5.83 -22.99
C GLU A 194 -22.09 4.45 -22.41
N ALA A 195 -21.88 4.40 -21.10
CA ALA A 195 -21.61 3.18 -20.37
C ALA A 195 -22.82 2.79 -19.51
N MET A 196 -23.18 1.51 -19.51
CA MET A 196 -24.34 1.02 -18.77
C MET A 196 -23.93 0.58 -17.37
N VAL A 197 -24.53 1.17 -16.33
CA VAL A 197 -24.39 0.70 -14.95
C VAL A 197 -25.27 -0.53 -14.73
N MET A 198 -24.64 -1.70 -14.70
CA MET A 198 -25.28 -3.01 -14.59
C MET A 198 -25.56 -3.34 -13.12
N ARG A 199 -26.83 -3.45 -12.75
CA ARG A 199 -27.28 -3.74 -11.39
C ARG A 199 -27.82 -5.16 -11.26
N ARG A 200 -28.29 -5.73 -12.36
CA ARG A 200 -28.88 -7.07 -12.44
C ARG A 200 -28.24 -7.88 -13.55
N LYS A 201 -28.52 -9.19 -13.55
CA LYS A 201 -27.91 -10.14 -14.48
C LYS A 201 -28.37 -9.90 -15.92
N GLU A 202 -29.58 -9.40 -16.12
CA GLU A 202 -30.16 -9.10 -17.42
C GLU A 202 -29.46 -7.92 -18.09
N ASP A 203 -28.79 -7.07 -17.31
CA ASP A 203 -28.07 -5.91 -17.81
C ASP A 203 -26.72 -6.31 -18.45
N PHE A 204 -26.26 -7.56 -18.31
CA PHE A 204 -24.94 -8.01 -18.78
C PHE A 204 -24.88 -8.21 -20.30
N GLY A 205 -23.67 -8.13 -20.86
CA GLY A 205 -23.42 -8.26 -22.31
C GLY A 205 -23.41 -6.93 -23.07
N GLN A 206 -23.33 -5.80 -22.36
CA GLN A 206 -23.18 -4.47 -22.95
C GLN A 206 -21.77 -4.29 -23.53
N THR A 207 -21.64 -3.46 -24.56
CA THR A 207 -20.33 -3.08 -25.13
C THR A 207 -19.43 -2.42 -24.07
N ILE A 208 -20.01 -1.55 -23.23
CA ILE A 208 -19.35 -0.96 -22.06
C ILE A 208 -20.26 -1.15 -20.85
N GLY A 209 -19.88 -2.07 -19.96
CA GLY A 209 -20.60 -2.37 -18.74
C GLY A 209 -19.84 -1.94 -17.49
N ILE A 210 -20.51 -1.27 -16.56
CA ILE A 210 -19.97 -0.87 -15.24
C ILE A 210 -20.72 -1.65 -14.16
N VAL A 211 -20.00 -2.29 -13.24
CA VAL A 211 -20.61 -3.14 -12.20
C VAL A 211 -19.90 -2.99 -10.86
N SER A 212 -20.63 -3.14 -9.76
CA SER A 212 -20.03 -3.16 -8.44
C SER A 212 -19.32 -4.49 -8.15
N TYR A 213 -18.31 -4.48 -7.28
CA TYR A 213 -17.66 -5.72 -6.81
C TYR A 213 -18.63 -6.75 -6.23
N GLU A 214 -19.71 -6.32 -5.58
CA GLU A 214 -20.69 -7.21 -4.97
C GLU A 214 -21.55 -7.90 -6.03
N VAL A 215 -22.08 -7.13 -6.99
CA VAL A 215 -22.87 -7.67 -8.11
C VAL A 215 -22.00 -8.58 -8.99
N ALA A 216 -20.76 -8.17 -9.27
CA ALA A 216 -19.81 -8.98 -10.03
C ALA A 216 -19.47 -10.30 -9.32
N SER A 217 -19.21 -10.26 -8.01
CA SER A 217 -18.90 -11.46 -7.23
C SER A 217 -20.07 -12.45 -7.21
N SER A 218 -21.30 -11.97 -7.06
CA SER A 218 -22.49 -12.82 -6.99
C SER A 218 -22.85 -13.44 -8.35
N ASN A 219 -22.40 -12.83 -9.44
CA ASN A 219 -22.76 -13.23 -10.80
C ASN A 219 -21.56 -13.54 -11.71
N ALA A 220 -20.41 -13.89 -11.14
CA ALA A 220 -19.16 -14.10 -11.90
C ALA A 220 -19.30 -15.12 -13.06
N ASN A 221 -20.06 -16.20 -12.86
CA ASN A 221 -20.32 -17.20 -13.90
C ASN A 221 -21.14 -16.65 -15.09
N ALA A 222 -22.00 -15.65 -14.85
CA ALA A 222 -22.74 -15.00 -15.93
C ALA A 222 -21.82 -14.05 -16.71
N LEU A 223 -21.00 -13.25 -16.00
CA LEU A 223 -20.01 -12.38 -16.63
C LEU A 223 -18.99 -13.15 -17.48
N LEU A 224 -18.58 -14.34 -17.03
CA LEU A 224 -17.70 -15.23 -17.80
C LEU A 224 -18.29 -15.69 -19.14
N ARG A 225 -19.62 -15.69 -19.28
CA ARG A 225 -20.31 -16.06 -20.54
C ARG A 225 -20.48 -14.87 -21.49
N CYS A 226 -20.18 -13.66 -21.05
CA CYS A 226 -20.31 -12.45 -21.86
C CYS A 226 -19.07 -12.16 -22.73
N GLU A 227 -18.13 -13.12 -22.85
CA GLU A 227 -16.93 -13.01 -23.70
C GLU A 227 -16.17 -11.68 -23.57
N VAL A 228 -16.09 -11.16 -22.34
CA VAL A 228 -15.44 -9.88 -22.04
C VAL A 228 -13.96 -9.93 -22.44
N GLY A 229 -13.54 -9.05 -23.35
CA GLY A 229 -12.14 -8.99 -23.77
C GLY A 229 -11.28 -8.07 -22.91
N VAL A 230 -11.86 -7.01 -22.34
CA VAL A 230 -11.14 -6.04 -21.50
C VAL A 230 -11.83 -5.84 -20.16
N VAL A 231 -11.09 -6.04 -19.07
CA VAL A 231 -11.57 -5.74 -17.71
C VAL A 231 -10.72 -4.65 -17.08
N ILE A 232 -11.38 -3.61 -16.57
CA ILE A 232 -10.80 -2.66 -15.62
C ILE A 232 -11.34 -2.99 -14.24
N ALA A 233 -10.47 -3.21 -13.25
CA ALA A 233 -10.89 -3.35 -11.86
C ALA A 233 -10.30 -2.21 -11.03
N ASP A 234 -11.14 -1.24 -10.69
CA ASP A 234 -10.78 -0.08 -9.87
C ASP A 234 -10.74 -0.44 -8.38
N GLU A 235 -9.90 0.23 -7.60
CA GLU A 235 -9.63 -0.08 -6.20
C GLU A 235 -9.43 -1.59 -5.94
N CYS A 236 -8.55 -2.23 -6.73
CA CYS A 236 -8.33 -3.67 -6.74
C CYS A 236 -7.88 -4.27 -5.39
N HIS A 237 -7.52 -3.42 -4.42
CA HIS A 237 -7.31 -3.81 -3.02
C HIS A 237 -8.55 -4.46 -2.37
N TYR A 238 -9.74 -4.33 -2.98
CA TYR A 238 -10.94 -5.10 -2.63
C TYR A 238 -10.75 -6.63 -2.79
N LEU A 239 -9.74 -7.06 -3.55
CA LEU A 239 -9.38 -8.46 -3.82
C LEU A 239 -8.23 -8.99 -2.94
N LYS A 240 -7.78 -8.23 -1.94
CA LYS A 240 -6.58 -8.52 -1.14
C LYS A 240 -6.59 -9.83 -0.33
N SER A 241 -7.72 -10.51 -0.20
CA SER A 241 -7.84 -11.68 0.68
C SER A 241 -8.41 -12.90 -0.05
N LEU A 242 -7.56 -13.91 -0.21
CA LEU A 242 -7.86 -15.19 -0.88
C LEU A 242 -9.08 -15.92 -0.31
N GLN A 243 -9.45 -15.68 0.95
CA GLN A 243 -10.55 -16.41 1.60
C GLN A 243 -11.92 -15.83 1.26
N THR A 244 -11.98 -14.58 0.83
CA THR A 244 -13.24 -13.88 0.57
C THR A 244 -13.97 -14.43 -0.65
N LYS A 245 -15.31 -14.46 -0.59
CA LYS A 245 -16.17 -14.85 -1.73
C LYS A 245 -15.85 -14.02 -2.98
N ARG A 246 -15.67 -12.71 -2.78
CA ARG A 246 -15.29 -11.75 -3.83
C ARG A 246 -14.02 -12.14 -4.56
N THR A 247 -12.93 -12.39 -3.84
CA THR A 247 -11.65 -12.74 -4.45
C THR A 247 -11.73 -14.10 -5.15
N LYS A 248 -12.40 -15.08 -4.55
CA LYS A 248 -12.62 -16.41 -5.14
C LYS A 248 -13.44 -16.37 -6.43
N ALA A 249 -14.33 -15.39 -6.58
CA ALA A 249 -15.17 -15.21 -7.76
C ALA A 249 -14.50 -14.38 -8.86
N ILE A 250 -13.86 -13.26 -8.51
CA ILE A 250 -13.37 -12.27 -9.48
C ILE A 250 -11.97 -12.59 -10.00
N VAL A 251 -11.06 -13.13 -9.17
CA VAL A 251 -9.70 -13.45 -9.63
C VAL A 251 -9.69 -14.47 -10.79
N PRO A 252 -10.49 -15.55 -10.77
CA PRO A 252 -10.58 -16.45 -11.93
C PRO A 252 -11.13 -15.78 -13.20
N LEU A 253 -12.00 -14.78 -13.06
CA LEU A 253 -12.48 -13.98 -14.19
C LEU A 253 -11.34 -13.15 -14.78
N LEU A 254 -10.59 -12.43 -13.95
CA LEU A 254 -9.43 -11.64 -14.37
C LEU A 254 -8.33 -12.49 -15.03
N GLN A 255 -8.16 -13.73 -14.58
CA GLN A 255 -7.22 -14.69 -15.17
C GLN A 255 -7.59 -15.17 -16.57
N ARG A 256 -8.88 -15.12 -16.93
CA ARG A 256 -9.39 -15.67 -18.21
C ARG A 256 -9.50 -14.62 -19.31
N VAL A 257 -9.76 -13.37 -18.94
CA VAL A 257 -9.91 -12.29 -19.93
C VAL A 257 -8.57 -11.99 -20.61
N PRO A 258 -8.55 -11.59 -21.90
CA PRO A 258 -7.35 -11.18 -22.60
C PRO A 258 -6.62 -10.03 -21.89
N ARG A 259 -7.34 -8.93 -21.60
CA ARG A 259 -6.78 -7.70 -21.01
C ARG A 259 -7.35 -7.48 -19.60
N ALA A 260 -6.47 -7.18 -18.65
CA ALA A 260 -6.83 -6.99 -17.24
C ALA A 260 -6.04 -5.80 -16.66
N VAL A 261 -6.72 -4.68 -16.50
CA VAL A 261 -6.15 -3.43 -15.97
C VAL A 261 -6.65 -3.22 -14.54
N LEU A 262 -5.77 -3.41 -13.57
CA LEU A 262 -6.09 -3.24 -12.15
C LEU A 262 -5.63 -1.88 -11.67
N LEU A 263 -6.48 -1.13 -10.96
CA LEU A 263 -6.15 0.19 -10.44
C LEU A 263 -6.16 0.17 -8.92
N SER A 264 -5.16 0.76 -8.27
CA SER A 264 -5.21 0.99 -6.82
C SER A 264 -4.15 2.01 -6.41
N GLY A 265 -4.50 3.03 -5.63
CA GLY A 265 -3.47 3.91 -5.03
C GLY A 265 -2.56 3.18 -4.03
N THR A 266 -3.07 2.08 -3.46
CA THR A 266 -2.41 1.29 -2.40
C THR A 266 -2.63 -0.20 -2.70
N PRO A 267 -1.87 -0.80 -3.63
CA PRO A 267 -2.09 -2.20 -4.04
C PRO A 267 -1.90 -3.19 -2.88
N ALA A 268 -0.97 -2.92 -1.97
CA ALA A 268 -0.95 -3.51 -0.62
C ALA A 268 -1.40 -2.45 0.38
N VAL A 269 -2.27 -2.83 1.31
CA VAL A 269 -2.77 -1.92 2.36
C VAL A 269 -1.92 -2.04 3.63
N SER A 270 -1.35 -3.22 3.88
CA SER A 270 -0.52 -3.46 5.05
C SER A 270 0.57 -4.51 4.91
N ARG A 271 0.42 -5.53 4.04
CA ARG A 271 1.28 -6.74 4.07
C ARG A 271 1.51 -7.35 2.67
N PRO A 272 2.62 -8.06 2.45
CA PRO A 272 2.90 -8.73 1.17
C PRO A 272 1.85 -9.78 0.79
N LEU A 273 1.23 -10.45 1.77
CA LEU A 273 0.20 -11.46 1.52
C LEU A 273 -0.97 -10.93 0.67
N GLU A 274 -1.25 -9.62 0.79
CA GLU A 274 -2.36 -8.93 0.11
C GLU A 274 -2.11 -8.77 -1.39
N LEU A 275 -0.84 -8.82 -1.82
CA LEU A 275 -0.47 -8.69 -3.23
C LEU A 275 -0.70 -9.97 -4.01
N TYR A 276 -0.57 -11.14 -3.38
CA TYR A 276 -0.69 -12.42 -4.08
C TYR A 276 -1.94 -12.54 -4.98
N PRO A 277 -3.17 -12.25 -4.52
CA PRO A 277 -4.35 -12.30 -5.39
C PRO A 277 -4.29 -11.30 -6.55
N ILE A 278 -3.65 -10.14 -6.37
CA ILE A 278 -3.47 -9.13 -7.42
C ILE A 278 -2.47 -9.65 -8.46
N ILE A 279 -1.32 -10.16 -8.02
CA ILE A 279 -0.31 -10.78 -8.91
C ILE A 279 -0.93 -11.93 -9.69
N ALA A 280 -1.65 -12.82 -9.00
CA ALA A 280 -2.31 -13.96 -9.61
C ALA A 280 -3.42 -13.57 -10.60
N SER A 281 -4.00 -12.37 -10.48
CA SER A 281 -4.97 -11.84 -11.45
C SER A 281 -4.29 -11.45 -12.76
N ILE A 282 -3.04 -10.98 -12.69
CA ILE A 282 -2.26 -10.60 -13.87
C ILE A 282 -1.59 -11.82 -14.52
N ASP A 283 -0.76 -12.54 -13.77
CA ASP A 283 -0.07 -13.74 -14.24
C ASP A 283 0.13 -14.75 -13.10
N ARG A 284 -0.69 -15.80 -13.10
CA ARG A 284 -0.60 -16.90 -12.13
C ARG A 284 0.65 -17.77 -12.31
N THR A 285 1.30 -17.73 -13.47
CA THR A 285 2.47 -18.57 -13.76
C THR A 285 3.72 -18.12 -12.99
N ILE A 286 3.75 -16.86 -12.52
CA ILE A 286 4.84 -16.33 -11.69
C ILE A 286 4.89 -17.08 -10.34
N PHE A 287 3.74 -17.16 -9.67
CA PHE A 287 3.57 -17.86 -8.40
C PHE A 287 2.34 -18.78 -8.44
N PRO A 288 2.47 -20.02 -8.93
CA PRO A 288 1.32 -20.92 -9.10
C PRO A 288 0.62 -21.30 -7.79
N ARG A 289 1.38 -21.34 -6.69
CA ARG A 289 0.92 -21.77 -5.36
C ARG A 289 1.19 -20.70 -4.31
N PHE A 290 0.15 -20.38 -3.54
CA PHE A 290 0.25 -19.43 -2.43
C PHE A 290 1.27 -19.85 -1.37
N ALA A 291 1.40 -21.15 -1.09
CA ALA A 291 2.35 -21.63 -0.09
C ALA A 291 3.81 -21.26 -0.43
N GLU A 292 4.18 -21.30 -1.72
CA GLU A 292 5.53 -20.92 -2.18
C GLU A 292 5.75 -19.41 -2.05
N TYR A 293 4.76 -18.61 -2.46
CA TYR A 293 4.77 -17.16 -2.29
C TYR A 293 4.83 -16.76 -0.81
N GLY A 294 3.98 -17.35 0.03
CA GLY A 294 3.86 -17.06 1.45
C GLY A 294 5.13 -17.43 2.21
N ALA A 295 5.75 -18.58 1.89
CA ALA A 295 7.03 -18.96 2.48
C ALA A 295 8.13 -17.97 2.13
N ARG A 296 8.19 -17.49 0.87
CA ARG A 296 9.28 -16.63 0.39
C ARG A 296 9.13 -15.16 0.74
N TYR A 297 7.93 -14.60 0.64
CA TYR A 297 7.71 -13.14 0.77
C TYR A 297 6.93 -12.73 2.02
N CYS A 298 6.20 -13.67 2.63
CA CYS A 298 5.39 -13.39 3.81
C CYS A 298 6.01 -13.91 5.11
N ASN A 299 7.29 -14.29 5.09
CA ASN A 299 8.01 -14.90 6.22
C ASN A 299 7.19 -16.04 6.84
N GLY A 300 6.78 -16.99 6.00
CA GLY A 300 5.90 -18.10 6.39
C GLY A 300 6.48 -18.94 7.52
N ARG A 301 5.79 -19.00 8.66
CA ARG A 301 6.21 -19.75 9.86
C ARG A 301 5.19 -20.81 10.21
N LYS A 302 5.63 -22.02 10.52
CA LYS A 302 4.75 -23.06 11.04
C LYS A 302 4.43 -22.76 12.50
N VAL A 303 3.14 -22.68 12.84
CA VAL A 303 2.61 -22.47 14.19
C VAL A 303 1.66 -23.63 14.48
N GLY A 304 2.15 -24.64 15.20
CA GLY A 304 1.40 -25.88 15.41
C GLY A 304 1.07 -26.59 14.09
N LEU A 305 -0.23 -26.72 13.79
CA LEU A 305 -0.75 -27.38 12.58
C LEU A 305 -0.99 -26.42 11.40
N TRP A 306 -0.84 -25.11 11.59
CA TRP A 306 -1.08 -24.10 10.55
C TRP A 306 0.16 -23.27 10.26
N TYR A 307 0.10 -22.49 9.17
CA TYR A 307 1.16 -21.57 8.78
C TYR A 307 0.70 -20.13 8.98
N ASP A 308 1.56 -19.33 9.61
CA ASP A 308 1.42 -17.89 9.71
C ASP A 308 2.19 -17.19 8.58
N TYR A 309 1.47 -16.40 7.78
CA TYR A 309 1.99 -15.65 6.63
C TYR A 309 1.83 -14.14 6.83
N LYS A 310 1.87 -13.66 8.07
CA LYS A 310 1.64 -12.25 8.40
C LYS A 310 2.91 -11.39 8.37
N GLY A 311 4.09 -12.01 8.18
CA GLY A 311 5.36 -11.30 8.13
C GLY A 311 5.71 -10.76 6.74
N CYS A 312 6.97 -10.32 6.60
CA CYS A 312 7.54 -9.83 5.36
C CYS A 312 8.98 -10.31 5.24
N SER A 313 9.35 -10.81 4.05
CA SER A 313 10.70 -11.28 3.71
C SER A 313 10.96 -11.00 2.22
N ASN A 314 12.24 -10.85 1.84
CA ASN A 314 12.65 -10.61 0.44
C ASN A 314 11.84 -9.49 -0.25
N ALA A 315 11.58 -8.39 0.47
CA ALA A 315 10.74 -7.30 0.00
C ALA A 315 11.31 -6.61 -1.27
N GLU A 316 12.63 -6.48 -1.33
CA GLU A 316 13.37 -5.93 -2.47
C GLU A 316 13.15 -6.76 -3.75
N GLU A 317 13.24 -8.08 -3.64
CA GLU A 317 12.97 -8.99 -4.75
C GLU A 317 11.51 -8.91 -5.21
N LEU A 318 10.59 -8.83 -4.26
CA LEU A 318 9.18 -8.67 -4.60
C LEU A 318 8.92 -7.33 -5.30
N ASN A 319 9.53 -6.24 -4.82
CA ASN A 319 9.48 -4.92 -5.47
C ASN A 319 10.00 -4.99 -6.92
N TYR A 320 11.15 -5.64 -7.14
CA TYR A 320 11.71 -5.86 -8.47
C TYR A 320 10.74 -6.58 -9.39
N ILE A 321 10.16 -7.69 -8.94
CA ILE A 321 9.18 -8.48 -9.71
C ILE A 321 7.96 -7.62 -10.08
N LEU A 322 7.43 -6.87 -9.12
CA LEU A 322 6.27 -6.02 -9.34
C LEU A 322 6.57 -4.94 -10.39
N LYS A 323 7.66 -4.19 -10.23
CA LYS A 323 8.07 -3.13 -11.17
C LYS A 323 8.34 -3.70 -12.57
N LYS A 324 9.10 -4.79 -12.66
CA LYS A 324 9.53 -5.35 -13.95
C LYS A 324 8.40 -6.01 -14.72
N CYS A 325 7.44 -6.66 -14.06
CA CYS A 325 6.42 -7.43 -14.78
C CYS A 325 5.16 -6.66 -15.13
N PHE A 326 4.56 -5.96 -14.16
CA PHE A 326 3.19 -5.51 -14.35
C PHE A 326 2.75 -4.32 -13.49
N MET A 327 3.62 -3.68 -12.71
CA MET A 327 3.20 -2.53 -11.90
C MET A 327 3.83 -1.24 -12.37
N ILE A 328 2.99 -0.24 -12.65
CA ILE A 328 3.41 1.15 -12.78
C ILE A 328 3.06 1.83 -11.47
N ARG A 329 4.03 2.50 -10.85
CA ARG A 329 3.80 3.25 -9.62
C ARG A 329 4.63 4.51 -9.63
N ARG A 330 3.94 5.65 -9.66
CA ARG A 330 4.55 6.98 -9.49
C ARG A 330 3.98 7.68 -8.27
N THR A 331 4.85 8.41 -7.59
CA THR A 331 4.47 9.23 -6.45
C THR A 331 4.10 10.65 -6.89
N LYS A 332 3.26 11.33 -6.10
CA LYS A 332 2.96 12.76 -6.35
C LYS A 332 4.21 13.61 -6.43
N ASP A 333 5.20 13.33 -5.59
CA ASP A 333 6.45 14.10 -5.53
C ASP A 333 7.28 13.92 -6.82
N GLU A 334 7.21 12.76 -7.47
CA GLU A 334 7.88 12.49 -8.75
C GLU A 334 7.26 13.23 -9.93
N VAL A 335 5.93 13.40 -9.94
CA VAL A 335 5.21 13.91 -11.13
C VAL A 335 4.60 15.30 -10.96
N LEU A 336 4.39 15.76 -9.72
CA LEU A 336 3.77 17.04 -9.41
C LEU A 336 4.71 17.84 -8.50
N ALA A 337 5.73 18.46 -9.09
CA ALA A 337 6.63 19.41 -8.41
C ALA A 337 5.91 20.64 -7.81
N GLN A 338 4.60 20.76 -8.02
CA GLN A 338 3.76 21.90 -7.64
C GLN A 338 2.82 21.63 -6.45
N LEU A 339 2.74 20.39 -5.94
CA LEU A 339 1.87 20.13 -4.79
C LEU A 339 2.49 20.71 -3.51
N PRO A 340 1.73 21.47 -2.71
CA PRO A 340 2.22 21.98 -1.42
C PRO A 340 2.62 20.83 -0.48
N PRO A 341 3.57 21.06 0.44
CA PRO A 341 4.03 20.02 1.34
C PRO A 341 2.93 19.53 2.28
N LYS A 342 3.02 18.25 2.66
CA LYS A 342 2.16 17.60 3.66
C LYS A 342 2.97 17.37 4.94
N PHE A 343 2.56 17.97 6.05
CA PHE A 343 3.23 17.82 7.34
C PHE A 343 2.45 16.87 8.24
N ARG A 344 3.13 15.94 8.89
CA ARG A 344 2.48 14.97 9.80
C ARG A 344 2.97 15.17 11.22
N ARG A 345 2.04 15.16 12.18
CA ARG A 345 2.37 15.24 13.60
C ARG A 345 1.46 14.36 14.44
N GLN A 346 2.05 13.86 15.51
CA GLN A 346 1.37 13.13 16.57
C GLN A 346 1.11 14.11 17.70
N VAL A 347 -0.15 14.19 18.13
CA VAL A 347 -0.54 14.92 19.33
C VAL A 347 -0.93 13.90 20.37
N VAL A 348 -0.17 13.86 21.46
CA VAL A 348 -0.46 12.97 22.59
C VAL A 348 -1.43 13.67 23.53
N LEU A 349 -2.63 13.11 23.64
CA LEU A 349 -3.69 13.55 24.55
C LEU A 349 -3.47 12.91 25.92
N GLN A 350 -3.50 13.70 26.99
CA GLN A 350 -3.50 13.17 28.36
C GLN A 350 -4.93 12.84 28.76
N CYS A 351 -5.32 11.56 28.63
CA CYS A 351 -6.65 11.10 29.02
C CYS A 351 -6.72 10.90 30.53
N GLU A 352 -7.86 11.25 31.14
CA GLU A 352 -8.13 10.97 32.54
C GLU A 352 -8.61 9.53 32.70
N GLY A 353 -7.91 8.74 33.52
CA GLY A 353 -8.18 7.32 33.70
C GLY A 353 -7.18 6.42 32.96
N LYS A 354 -7.18 5.14 33.31
CA LYS A 354 -6.40 4.11 32.62
C LYS A 354 -7.34 3.06 32.10
N GLN A 355 -7.20 2.74 30.83
CA GLN A 355 -7.83 1.58 30.24
C GLN A 355 -7.35 0.30 30.95
N SER A 356 -8.21 -0.72 30.99
CA SER A 356 -7.80 -2.08 31.40
C SER A 356 -6.60 -2.52 30.53
N ASP A 357 -5.61 -3.23 31.10
CA ASP A 357 -4.33 -3.47 30.41
C ASP A 357 -4.55 -4.07 29.01
N PRO A 358 -4.32 -3.29 27.93
CA PRO A 358 -4.61 -3.73 26.57
C PRO A 358 -3.72 -4.91 26.15
N ARG A 359 -2.67 -5.24 26.92
CA ARG A 359 -1.74 -6.34 26.64
C ARG A 359 -2.25 -7.70 27.13
N LYS A 360 -3.16 -7.74 28.12
CA LYS A 360 -3.65 -9.02 28.68
C LYS A 360 -4.67 -9.73 27.80
N GLU A 361 -5.28 -9.02 26.85
CA GLU A 361 -6.38 -9.55 26.03
C GLU A 361 -6.08 -9.61 24.52
N VAL A 362 -4.96 -9.05 24.06
CA VAL A 362 -4.55 -9.06 22.64
C VAL A 362 -3.57 -10.23 22.40
N VAL A 363 -4.06 -11.45 22.56
CA VAL A 363 -3.33 -12.67 22.19
C VAL A 363 -3.74 -13.07 20.77
N GLY A 364 -3.07 -12.49 19.78
CA GLY A 364 -3.34 -12.76 18.36
C GLY A 364 -3.77 -11.52 17.57
N GLU A 365 -3.58 -11.56 16.26
CA GLU A 365 -3.93 -10.46 15.33
C GLU A 365 -5.28 -10.65 14.64
N SER A 366 -6.11 -11.58 15.11
CA SER A 366 -7.55 -11.54 14.86
C SER A 366 -8.09 -10.31 15.57
N VAL A 367 -8.97 -9.54 14.91
CA VAL A 367 -9.76 -8.52 15.58
C VAL A 367 -10.80 -9.27 16.42
N ASP A 368 -10.34 -9.82 17.54
CA ASP A 368 -11.19 -10.46 18.52
C ASP A 368 -12.10 -9.38 19.12
N MET A 369 -13.29 -9.79 19.59
CA MET A 369 -14.27 -8.91 20.26
C MET A 369 -13.61 -7.96 21.29
N ASN A 370 -12.53 -8.38 21.93
CA ASN A 370 -11.77 -7.60 22.91
C ASN A 370 -11.17 -6.31 22.33
N VAL A 371 -10.67 -6.30 21.09
CA VAL A 371 -10.09 -5.08 20.47
C VAL A 371 -11.17 -4.03 20.22
N VAL A 372 -12.37 -4.46 19.82
CA VAL A 372 -13.51 -3.54 19.59
C VAL A 372 -13.97 -2.91 20.89
N VAL A 373 -14.04 -3.69 21.98
CA VAL A 373 -14.34 -3.17 23.33
C VAL A 373 -13.29 -2.15 23.76
N GLN A 374 -12.02 -2.45 23.53
CA GLN A 374 -10.92 -1.55 23.88
C GLN A 374 -10.99 -0.24 23.08
N TYR A 375 -11.35 -0.27 21.80
CA TYR A 375 -11.56 0.96 21.04
C TYR A 375 -12.71 1.81 21.59
N ARG A 376 -13.83 1.18 22.00
CA ARG A 376 -14.96 1.91 22.61
C ARG A 376 -14.60 2.55 23.94
N GLU A 377 -13.84 1.87 24.80
CA GLU A 377 -13.32 2.47 26.03
C GLU A 377 -12.38 3.65 25.73
N ALA A 378 -11.50 3.52 24.74
CA ALA A 378 -10.62 4.60 24.31
C ALA A 378 -11.39 5.82 23.80
N VAL A 379 -12.51 5.63 23.09
CA VAL A 379 -13.41 6.72 22.64
C VAL A 379 -13.88 7.54 23.84
N LYS A 380 -14.37 6.87 24.90
CA LYS A 380 -14.84 7.54 26.12
C LYS A 380 -13.74 8.34 26.82
N LEU A 381 -12.55 7.74 26.94
CA LEU A 381 -11.39 8.37 27.61
C LEU A 381 -10.80 9.55 26.82
N LYS A 382 -10.96 9.58 25.49
CA LYS A 382 -10.41 10.61 24.61
C LYS A 382 -11.37 11.76 24.31
N MET A 383 -12.68 11.53 24.44
CA MET A 383 -13.72 12.44 23.95
C MET A 383 -13.49 13.89 24.36
N GLU A 384 -13.30 14.15 25.66
CA GLU A 384 -13.16 15.52 26.16
C GLU A 384 -11.85 16.18 25.70
N GLN A 385 -10.74 15.44 25.67
CA GLN A 385 -9.47 15.95 25.17
C GLN A 385 -9.51 16.21 23.65
N VAL A 386 -10.23 15.38 22.89
CA VAL A 386 -10.48 15.60 21.46
C VAL A 386 -11.28 16.88 21.28
N LYS A 387 -12.40 17.08 22.00
CA LYS A 387 -13.18 18.31 21.96
C LYS A 387 -12.33 19.54 22.31
N GLN A 388 -11.50 19.46 23.34
CA GLN A 388 -10.56 20.54 23.71
C GLN A 388 -9.56 20.84 22.60
N TYR A 389 -9.00 19.83 21.94
CA TYR A 389 -8.11 20.05 20.80
C TYR A 389 -8.84 20.70 19.63
N LEU A 390 -10.04 20.20 19.30
CA LEU A 390 -10.87 20.74 18.24
C LEU A 390 -11.29 22.19 18.51
N ALA A 391 -11.54 22.57 19.77
CA ALA A 391 -11.76 23.96 20.17
C ALA A 391 -10.64 24.89 19.67
N THR A 392 -9.38 24.52 19.94
CA THR A 392 -8.21 25.30 19.51
C THR A 392 -8.05 25.33 17.98
N MET A 393 -8.56 24.33 17.27
CA MET A 393 -8.56 24.29 15.81
C MET A 393 -9.68 25.16 15.22
N MET A 394 -10.85 25.20 15.85
CA MET A 394 -11.99 26.03 15.42
C MET A 394 -11.75 27.53 15.59
N GLU A 395 -10.91 27.92 16.55
CA GLU A 395 -10.40 29.30 16.71
C GLU A 395 -9.57 29.75 15.52
N LYS A 396 -8.95 28.81 14.78
CA LYS A 396 -8.20 29.13 13.56
C LYS A 396 -9.18 29.38 12.42
N ASN A 397 -8.92 30.42 11.65
CA ASN A 397 -9.71 30.73 10.46
C ASN A 397 -9.29 29.84 9.27
N MET A 398 -9.62 28.56 9.33
CA MET A 398 -9.31 27.58 8.28
C MET A 398 -10.36 26.47 8.19
N LYS A 399 -10.54 25.91 6.99
CA LYS A 399 -11.31 24.69 6.79
C LYS A 399 -10.49 23.46 7.16
N PHE A 400 -11.06 22.51 7.89
CA PHE A 400 -10.40 21.27 8.24
C PHE A 400 -11.37 20.09 8.30
N VAL A 401 -10.83 18.89 8.14
CA VAL A 401 -11.59 17.63 8.13
C VAL A 401 -11.24 16.83 9.36
N ILE A 402 -12.24 16.24 9.99
CA ILE A 402 -12.12 15.35 11.13
C ILE A 402 -12.49 13.94 10.66
N PHE A 403 -11.59 13.00 10.90
CA PHE A 403 -11.83 11.58 10.64
C PHE A 403 -12.04 10.83 11.94
N CYS A 404 -13.16 10.11 12.01
CA CYS A 404 -13.56 9.26 13.12
C CYS A 404 -13.92 7.85 12.61
N HIS A 405 -13.88 6.86 13.48
CA HIS A 405 -14.30 5.51 13.15
C HIS A 405 -15.64 5.16 13.80
N HIS A 406 -15.81 5.44 15.09
CA HIS A 406 -17.00 5.05 15.85
C HIS A 406 -18.06 6.16 15.85
N SER A 407 -19.33 5.75 15.69
CA SER A 407 -20.46 6.69 15.73
C SER A 407 -20.49 7.47 17.05
N GLU A 408 -20.21 6.83 18.19
CA GLU A 408 -20.13 7.52 19.50
C GLU A 408 -19.18 8.73 19.50
N MET A 409 -18.01 8.61 18.86
CA MET A 409 -17.06 9.73 18.70
C MET A 409 -17.61 10.80 17.76
N MET A 410 -18.23 10.39 16.65
CA MET A 410 -18.83 11.32 15.69
C MET A 410 -19.98 12.11 16.31
N ASP A 411 -20.89 11.44 17.00
CA ASP A 411 -22.05 12.03 17.66
C ASP A 411 -21.61 13.04 18.73
N GLY A 412 -20.62 12.68 19.56
CA GLY A 412 -20.08 13.60 20.57
C GLY A 412 -19.35 14.82 20.00
N ILE A 413 -18.74 14.70 18.82
CA ILE A 413 -18.13 15.84 18.11
C ILE A 413 -19.19 16.70 17.42
N GLU A 414 -20.24 16.08 16.87
CA GLU A 414 -21.38 16.78 16.27
C GLU A 414 -22.10 17.65 17.32
N GLU A 415 -22.48 17.07 18.45
CA GLU A 415 -23.10 17.78 19.57
C GLU A 415 -22.24 18.98 20.00
N PHE A 416 -20.93 18.78 20.14
CA PHE A 416 -19.99 19.84 20.49
C PHE A 416 -19.92 20.97 19.45
N CYS A 417 -19.98 20.64 18.16
CA CYS A 417 -20.03 21.66 17.09
C CYS A 417 -21.34 22.45 17.14
N VAL A 418 -22.47 21.78 17.40
CA VAL A 418 -23.79 22.40 17.53
C VAL A 418 -23.84 23.34 18.73
N GLU A 419 -23.35 22.92 19.90
CA GLU A 419 -23.27 23.75 21.11
C GLU A 419 -22.47 25.04 20.87
N ARG A 420 -21.38 24.94 20.10
CA ARG A 420 -20.53 26.07 19.73
C ARG A 420 -21.04 26.87 18.52
N LYS A 421 -22.18 26.48 17.95
CA LYS A 421 -22.77 27.08 16.75
C LYS A 421 -21.79 27.13 15.57
N VAL A 422 -21.01 26.07 15.39
CA VAL A 422 -20.07 25.93 14.27
C VAL A 422 -20.74 25.11 13.17
N PRO A 423 -21.05 25.69 11.99
CA PRO A 423 -21.58 24.94 10.87
C PRO A 423 -20.61 23.87 10.39
N MET A 424 -21.12 22.67 10.18
CA MET A 424 -20.32 21.55 9.69
C MET A 424 -21.11 20.66 8.73
N ILE A 425 -20.40 19.83 7.97
CA ILE A 425 -20.99 18.69 7.26
C ILE A 425 -20.64 17.39 7.99
N ARG A 426 -21.54 16.41 7.92
CA ARG A 426 -21.31 15.04 8.42
C ARG A 426 -21.50 14.03 7.29
N ILE A 427 -20.53 13.14 7.09
CA ILE A 427 -20.66 12.02 6.15
C ILE A 427 -20.24 10.72 6.84
N ASP A 428 -21.20 9.82 7.00
CA ASP A 428 -20.99 8.48 7.54
C ASP A 428 -21.73 7.42 6.71
N GLY A 429 -21.81 6.20 7.24
CA GLY A 429 -22.48 5.07 6.58
C GLY A 429 -23.99 5.23 6.41
N SER A 430 -24.63 6.13 7.16
CA SER A 430 -26.08 6.38 7.07
C SER A 430 -26.44 7.28 5.87
N ILE A 431 -25.48 8.07 5.38
CA ILE A 431 -25.72 9.01 4.28
C ILE A 431 -25.70 8.27 2.93
N PRO A 432 -26.81 8.29 2.16
CA PRO A 432 -26.87 7.68 0.83
C PRO A 432 -25.81 8.27 -0.11
N SER A 433 -25.20 7.41 -0.94
CA SER A 433 -24.09 7.79 -1.81
C SER A 433 -24.39 8.98 -2.73
N GLY A 434 -25.60 9.05 -3.29
CA GLY A 434 -26.02 10.16 -4.16
C GLY A 434 -26.06 11.53 -3.46
N ASN A 435 -26.24 11.56 -2.14
CA ASN A 435 -26.30 12.81 -1.37
C ASN A 435 -24.92 13.29 -0.91
N ARG A 436 -23.90 12.42 -0.92
CA ARG A 436 -22.55 12.76 -0.44
C ARG A 436 -21.92 13.87 -1.27
N HIS A 437 -22.17 13.89 -2.58
CA HIS A 437 -21.64 14.91 -3.49
C HIS A 437 -22.13 16.32 -3.12
N LEU A 438 -23.41 16.46 -2.75
CA LEU A 438 -23.99 17.74 -2.32
C LEU A 438 -23.31 18.29 -1.06
N LEU A 439 -23.03 17.42 -0.08
CA LEU A 439 -22.34 17.80 1.14
C LEU A 439 -20.89 18.22 0.86
N VAL A 440 -20.17 17.46 0.03
CA VAL A 440 -18.81 17.80 -0.41
C VAL A 440 -18.79 19.14 -1.12
N LYS A 441 -19.72 19.38 -2.05
CA LYS A 441 -19.84 20.66 -2.75
C LYS A 441 -20.04 21.81 -1.77
N ASN A 442 -20.97 21.65 -0.81
CA ASN A 442 -21.23 22.65 0.22
C ASN A 442 -19.97 22.96 1.05
N PHE A 443 -19.21 21.96 1.49
CA PHE A 443 -17.95 22.21 2.20
C PHE A 443 -16.88 22.90 1.33
N GLN A 444 -16.83 22.60 0.03
CA GLN A 444 -15.85 23.24 -0.85
C GLN A 444 -16.21 24.70 -1.18
N GLU A 445 -17.48 25.00 -1.43
CA GLU A 445 -17.93 26.29 -1.95
C GLU A 445 -18.42 27.26 -0.87
N ASN A 446 -18.96 26.76 0.26
CA ASN A 446 -19.50 27.60 1.33
C ASN A 446 -18.44 27.89 2.39
N ASP A 447 -18.07 29.15 2.57
CA ASP A 447 -17.04 29.57 3.54
C ASP A 447 -17.51 29.57 5.00
N GLU A 448 -18.82 29.53 5.26
CA GLU A 448 -19.36 29.40 6.61
C GLU A 448 -19.12 28.00 7.19
N ILE A 449 -19.06 26.99 6.32
CA ILE A 449 -18.81 25.60 6.70
C ILE A 449 -17.30 25.37 6.77
N ARG A 450 -16.77 25.41 7.99
CA ARG A 450 -15.32 25.24 8.24
C ARG A 450 -14.93 23.82 8.67
N VAL A 451 -15.90 23.00 9.07
CA VAL A 451 -15.63 21.66 9.61
C VAL A 451 -16.34 20.60 8.77
N ALA A 452 -15.60 19.54 8.42
CA ALA A 452 -16.19 18.34 7.84
C ALA A 452 -15.90 17.13 8.73
N LEU A 453 -16.94 16.49 9.24
CA LEU A 453 -16.88 15.30 10.08
C LEU A 453 -17.15 14.05 9.24
N LEU A 454 -16.14 13.19 9.08
CA LEU A 454 -16.18 12.06 8.17
C LEU A 454 -15.84 10.75 8.88
N SER A 455 -16.57 9.69 8.51
CA SER A 455 -16.18 8.33 8.88
C SER A 455 -15.00 7.84 8.03
N ILE A 456 -13.94 7.35 8.67
CA ILE A 456 -12.70 6.83 8.04
C ILE A 456 -13.02 5.76 6.99
N THR A 457 -13.88 4.80 7.34
CA THR A 457 -14.20 3.66 6.49
C THR A 457 -15.27 4.01 5.45
N ALA A 458 -16.30 4.77 5.84
CA ALA A 458 -17.39 5.13 4.93
C ALA A 458 -16.94 6.13 3.84
N CYS A 459 -15.93 6.95 4.12
CA CYS A 459 -15.35 7.93 3.20
C CYS A 459 -14.00 7.49 2.60
N SER A 460 -13.70 6.19 2.68
CA SER A 460 -12.44 5.62 2.17
C SER A 460 -12.27 5.74 0.65
N THR A 461 -13.34 6.03 -0.11
CA THR A 461 -13.32 6.12 -1.59
C THR A 461 -13.96 7.43 -2.11
N GLY A 462 -13.43 7.94 -3.23
CA GLY A 462 -14.12 8.89 -4.11
C GLY A 462 -14.17 10.37 -3.75
N LEU A 463 -14.04 10.79 -2.48
CA LEU A 463 -14.26 12.20 -2.12
C LEU A 463 -13.05 13.11 -2.47
N THR A 464 -13.32 14.37 -2.81
CA THR A 464 -12.31 15.42 -3.04
C THR A 464 -12.62 16.61 -2.14
N LEU A 465 -11.72 16.93 -1.21
CA LEU A 465 -11.91 17.92 -0.15
C LEU A 465 -10.74 18.93 -0.12
N THR A 466 -10.34 19.40 -1.31
CA THR A 466 -9.18 20.28 -1.51
C THR A 466 -9.31 21.65 -0.84
N ALA A 467 -10.51 22.06 -0.45
CA ALA A 467 -10.73 23.28 0.33
C ALA A 467 -10.16 23.19 1.77
N GLY A 468 -9.97 21.97 2.30
CA GLY A 468 -9.39 21.77 3.63
C GLY A 468 -7.89 22.07 3.68
N ARG A 469 -7.41 22.54 4.83
CA ARG A 469 -5.98 22.81 5.11
C ARG A 469 -5.40 21.92 6.21
N ALA A 470 -6.24 21.20 6.95
CA ALA A 470 -5.78 20.18 7.89
C ALA A 470 -6.72 18.97 7.93
N VAL A 471 -6.13 17.83 8.29
CA VAL A 471 -6.81 16.60 8.67
C VAL A 471 -6.54 16.33 10.14
N VAL A 472 -7.59 16.07 10.91
CA VAL A 472 -7.51 15.59 12.30
C VAL A 472 -8.07 14.18 12.36
N PHE A 473 -7.21 13.20 12.60
CA PHE A 473 -7.63 11.85 12.97
C PHE A 473 -7.92 11.83 14.47
N ALA A 474 -9.21 11.94 14.83
CA ALA A 474 -9.65 11.81 16.21
C ALA A 474 -9.43 10.39 16.75
N GLU A 475 -9.46 9.41 15.85
CA GLU A 475 -9.24 8.00 16.14
C GLU A 475 -8.22 7.39 15.18
N LEU A 476 -7.44 6.44 15.70
CA LEU A 476 -6.53 5.64 14.87
C LEU A 476 -7.27 4.45 14.27
N TYR A 477 -6.95 4.13 13.02
CA TYR A 477 -7.42 2.93 12.35
C TYR A 477 -6.29 1.91 12.20
N TRP A 478 -6.59 0.62 12.37
CA TRP A 478 -5.57 -0.45 12.38
C TRP A 478 -4.86 -0.68 11.03
N ASN A 479 -5.38 -0.10 9.95
CA ASN A 479 -4.83 -0.25 8.61
C ASN A 479 -4.24 1.06 8.07
N PRO A 480 -2.92 1.16 7.88
CA PRO A 480 -2.28 2.40 7.47
C PRO A 480 -2.66 2.86 6.06
N GLY A 481 -2.90 1.95 5.12
CA GLY A 481 -3.29 2.35 3.76
C GLY A 481 -4.61 3.13 3.74
N VAL A 482 -5.56 2.80 4.62
CA VAL A 482 -6.82 3.56 4.74
C VAL A 482 -6.59 4.96 5.29
N LEU A 483 -5.66 5.12 6.24
CA LEU A 483 -5.28 6.44 6.75
C LEU A 483 -4.62 7.28 5.65
N LEU A 484 -3.69 6.71 4.89
CA LEU A 484 -3.05 7.40 3.76
C LEU A 484 -4.07 7.80 2.68
N GLN A 485 -5.04 6.92 2.37
CA GLN A 485 -6.13 7.25 1.45
C GLN A 485 -7.00 8.40 1.97
N ALA A 486 -7.24 8.45 3.27
CA ALA A 486 -8.01 9.51 3.92
C ALA A 486 -7.26 10.86 3.90
N GLU A 487 -5.94 10.87 4.15
CA GLU A 487 -5.10 12.07 4.00
C GLU A 487 -5.17 12.65 2.57
N ASP A 488 -5.10 11.76 1.58
CA ASP A 488 -5.08 12.11 0.16
C ASP A 488 -6.42 12.65 -0.36
N ARG A 489 -7.47 12.66 0.47
CA ARG A 489 -8.74 13.37 0.18
C ARG A 489 -8.56 14.88 0.19
N ILE A 490 -7.63 15.40 0.99
CA ILE A 490 -7.31 16.84 1.06
C ILE A 490 -6.07 17.16 0.24
N HIS A 491 -5.05 16.30 0.29
CA HIS A 491 -3.81 16.47 -0.46
C HIS A 491 -3.95 15.91 -1.88
N ARG A 492 -4.69 16.60 -2.75
CA ARG A 492 -4.98 16.20 -4.14
C ARG A 492 -4.72 17.37 -5.10
N ILE A 493 -4.65 17.08 -6.40
CA ILE A 493 -4.59 18.11 -7.45
C ILE A 493 -5.73 19.12 -7.22
N GLY A 494 -5.38 20.42 -7.17
CA GLY A 494 -6.28 21.51 -6.80
C GLY A 494 -5.99 22.10 -5.40
N GLN A 495 -5.23 21.39 -4.56
CA GLN A 495 -4.75 21.91 -3.29
C GLN A 495 -3.70 23.02 -3.50
N LYS A 496 -3.92 24.19 -2.90
CA LYS A 496 -3.05 25.38 -3.03
C LYS A 496 -2.24 25.67 -1.77
N SER A 497 -2.60 25.09 -0.63
CA SER A 497 -1.95 25.31 0.66
C SER A 497 -1.28 24.03 1.18
N SER A 498 -0.25 24.19 2.01
CA SER A 498 0.30 23.08 2.78
C SER A 498 -0.77 22.43 3.64
N VAL A 499 -0.72 21.09 3.77
CA VAL A 499 -1.72 20.32 4.50
C VAL A 499 -1.12 19.76 5.78
N ASP A 500 -1.74 20.08 6.92
CA ASP A 500 -1.36 19.52 8.22
C ASP A 500 -2.16 18.25 8.52
N ILE A 501 -1.48 17.13 8.74
CA ILE A 501 -2.07 15.87 9.16
C ILE A 501 -1.77 15.64 10.65
N ILE A 502 -2.83 15.48 11.42
CA ILE A 502 -2.77 15.46 12.87
C ILE A 502 -3.36 14.13 13.36
N TYR A 503 -2.53 13.33 14.02
CA TYR A 503 -2.95 12.08 14.65
C TYR A 503 -3.10 12.29 16.16
N LEU A 504 -4.34 12.19 16.66
CA LEU A 504 -4.62 12.31 18.09
C LEU A 504 -4.48 10.94 18.76
N VAL A 505 -3.47 10.80 19.63
CA VAL A 505 -3.12 9.54 20.31
C VAL A 505 -3.41 9.69 21.80
N GLY A 506 -4.35 8.90 22.33
CA GLY A 506 -4.68 8.91 23.75
C GLY A 506 -3.64 8.19 24.59
N ARG A 507 -2.98 8.91 25.52
CA ARG A 507 -2.07 8.28 26.49
C ARG A 507 -2.86 7.40 27.44
N GLY A 508 -2.34 6.21 27.77
CA GLY A 508 -3.04 5.25 28.62
C GLY A 508 -4.26 4.57 27.97
N THR A 509 -4.37 4.66 26.64
CA THR A 509 -5.39 3.94 25.83
C THR A 509 -4.71 2.93 24.89
N ILE A 510 -5.52 2.12 24.20
CA ILE A 510 -5.06 1.20 23.15
C ILE A 510 -4.23 1.88 22.04
N ASP A 511 -4.37 3.20 21.84
CA ASP A 511 -3.63 3.94 20.81
C ASP A 511 -2.11 3.83 20.97
N GLU A 512 -1.59 3.77 22.20
CA GLU A 512 -0.14 3.61 22.48
C GLU A 512 0.42 2.30 21.92
N TYR A 513 -0.43 1.29 21.80
CA TYR A 513 -0.09 -0.01 21.24
C TYR A 513 -0.31 -0.06 19.73
N VAL A 514 -1.38 0.58 19.24
CA VAL A 514 -1.74 0.63 17.82
C VAL A 514 -0.71 1.44 17.04
N TRP A 515 -0.27 2.58 17.56
CA TRP A 515 0.59 3.52 16.84
C TRP A 515 1.93 2.91 16.39
N PRO A 516 2.74 2.26 17.25
CA PRO A 516 3.98 1.60 16.82
C PRO A 516 3.74 0.49 15.79
N LYS A 517 2.62 -0.24 15.89
CA LYS A 517 2.26 -1.26 14.91
C LYS A 517 1.89 -0.68 13.56
N LEU A 518 1.23 0.48 13.52
CA LEU A 518 0.96 1.19 12.28
C LEU A 518 2.26 1.59 11.59
N LEU A 519 3.20 2.19 12.34
CA LEU A 519 4.52 2.55 11.83
C LEU A 519 5.28 1.34 11.28
N SER A 520 5.24 0.21 11.98
CA SER A 520 5.84 -1.05 11.51
C SER A 520 5.25 -1.53 10.18
N LYS A 521 3.90 -1.51 10.05
CA LYS A 521 3.23 -1.88 8.79
C LYS A 521 3.57 -0.93 7.64
N LEU A 522 3.72 0.36 7.92
CA LEU A 522 4.12 1.35 6.92
C LEU A 522 5.54 1.11 6.41
N ASN A 523 6.48 0.79 7.31
CA ASN A 523 7.83 0.41 6.94
C ASN A 523 7.84 -0.85 6.05
N VAL A 524 6.92 -1.80 6.29
CA VAL A 524 6.74 -2.95 5.39
C VAL A 524 6.30 -2.50 4.00
N LEU A 525 5.31 -1.61 3.88
CA LEU A 525 4.87 -1.08 2.58
C LEU A 525 5.99 -0.32 1.86
N GLU A 526 6.77 0.49 2.59
CA GLU A 526 7.94 1.20 2.08
C GLU A 526 8.98 0.21 1.52
N SER A 527 9.30 -0.85 2.27
CA SER A 527 10.25 -1.88 1.83
C SER A 527 9.82 -2.65 0.58
N LEU A 528 8.50 -2.65 0.27
CA LEU A 528 7.95 -3.25 -0.94
C LEU A 528 7.95 -2.28 -2.12
N GLY A 529 8.41 -1.04 -1.95
CA GLY A 529 8.30 0.03 -2.95
C GLY A 529 6.87 0.54 -3.15
N ILE A 530 5.95 0.20 -2.24
CA ILE A 530 4.51 0.52 -2.32
C ILE A 530 4.13 1.66 -1.36
N GLY A 531 5.00 2.01 -0.41
CA GLY A 531 4.80 3.13 0.50
C GLY A 531 5.70 4.32 0.17
N SER A 532 5.16 5.54 0.30
CA SER A 532 5.96 6.77 0.31
C SER A 532 6.63 6.95 1.69
N ASN A 533 7.83 7.54 1.74
CA ASN A 533 8.75 7.66 2.90
C ASN A 533 8.26 8.57 4.07
N GLN A 534 6.99 8.49 4.44
CA GLN A 534 6.23 9.67 4.86
C GLN A 534 5.81 9.76 6.34
N LEU A 535 6.10 8.75 7.17
CA LEU A 535 5.76 8.75 8.62
C LEU A 535 6.96 8.63 9.57
N LYS A 536 8.20 8.59 9.06
CA LYS A 536 9.41 8.68 9.90
C LYS A 536 9.61 10.07 10.53
N ASN A 537 8.99 11.10 9.95
CA ASN A 537 9.10 12.50 10.38
C ASN A 537 7.86 13.00 11.14
N VAL A 538 7.15 12.12 11.87
CA VAL A 538 6.01 12.57 12.68
C VAL A 538 6.54 13.29 13.91
N GLY A 539 6.42 14.62 13.93
CA GLY A 539 6.75 15.42 15.11
C GLY A 539 5.83 15.05 16.28
N VAL A 540 6.40 14.75 17.44
CA VAL A 540 5.64 14.47 18.66
C VAL A 540 5.41 15.78 19.40
N SER A 541 4.14 16.08 19.68
CA SER A 541 3.74 17.21 20.53
C SER A 541 2.83 16.71 21.64
N SER A 542 3.10 17.10 22.88
CA SER A 542 2.24 16.77 24.03
C SER A 542 1.31 17.93 24.33
N GLN A 543 0.04 17.63 24.59
CA GLN A 543 -0.88 18.61 25.14
C GLN A 543 -0.63 18.69 26.65
N ALA A 544 0.25 19.61 27.08
CA ALA A 544 0.43 19.88 28.50
C ALA A 544 -0.76 20.72 29.00
N SER A 545 -1.39 20.27 30.09
CA SER A 545 -2.40 21.05 30.80
C SER A 545 -1.75 22.31 31.38
N GLY A 546 -1.98 23.45 30.74
CA GLY A 546 -1.64 24.77 31.30
C GLY A 546 -0.22 25.27 31.05
N GLN A 547 0.24 25.39 29.80
CA GLN A 547 1.34 26.30 29.47
C GLN A 547 1.28 26.79 28.01
N LYS A 548 1.64 28.07 27.83
CA LYS A 548 1.70 28.78 26.55
C LYS A 548 2.42 27.96 25.48
N THR A 549 1.79 27.94 24.32
CA THR A 549 2.16 27.26 23.08
C THR A 549 3.65 27.34 22.76
N LEU A 550 4.25 26.20 22.42
CA LEU A 550 5.66 25.97 22.04
C LEU A 550 6.05 26.59 20.67
N TYR A 551 5.53 27.78 20.34
CA TYR A 551 5.69 28.46 19.05
C TYR A 551 6.92 29.36 18.92
N GLN A 552 7.85 29.38 19.90
CA GLN A 552 9.00 30.30 19.88
C GLN A 552 10.38 29.69 19.59
N LEU A 553 10.51 28.37 19.41
CA LEU A 553 11.85 27.76 19.26
C LEU A 553 12.32 27.48 17.83
N ASN A 554 11.49 27.64 16.79
CA ASN A 554 11.88 27.34 15.41
C ASN A 554 12.05 28.56 14.47
N ILE A 555 12.07 29.80 14.99
CA ILE A 555 12.34 31.01 14.17
C ILE A 555 13.79 31.52 14.31
N LYS A 556 14.61 31.00 15.25
CA LYS A 556 15.98 31.50 15.47
C LYS A 556 17.12 30.71 14.80
N ARG A 557 16.85 29.84 13.82
CA ARG A 557 17.89 29.13 13.05
C ARG A 557 17.89 29.38 11.53
N CYS A 558 17.23 30.45 11.09
CA CYS A 558 17.48 31.04 9.79
C CYS A 558 17.69 32.55 9.97
N ASN A 559 18.93 32.91 10.30
CA ASN A 559 19.60 34.14 9.90
C ASN A 559 21.04 33.77 9.58
#